data_AF-A0AAN7Z197-F1
#
_entry.id   AF-A0AAN7Z197-F1
#
_cell.length_a   1.000
_cell.length_b   1.000
_cell.length_c   1.000
_cell.angle_alpha   90.00
_cell.angle_beta   90.00
_cell.angle_gamma   90.00
#
_symmetry.space_group_name_H-M   'P 1'
#
loop_
_entity.id
_entity.type
_entity.pdbx_description
1 polymer ?
#
loop_
_entity_poly.entity_id
_entity_poly.type
_entity_poly.pdbx_seq_one_letter_code
_entity_poly.pdbx_strand_id
1 'polypeptide(L)'
;MESFDLKKDFEKETTKMLDAFGEGALDRRVNTKSGPEKRLQAQMLSEMMAVDQARAITSMKAWAKFVQLASHTRSLPFETLEEYVPSRVIDAGEL
;
A
#
# COMPACT_ATOMS: atom_id res chain seq x y z
N MET A 1 12.19 4.91 -27.95
CA MET A 1 11.04 4.18 -27.38
C MET A 1 11.54 3.60 -26.08
N GLU A 2 11.11 4.14 -24.94
CA GLU A 2 11.50 3.58 -23.64
C GLU A 2 10.97 2.15 -23.54
N SER A 3 11.84 1.21 -23.20
CA SER A 3 11.46 -0.18 -22.98
C SER A 3 10.69 -0.27 -21.67
N PHE A 4 9.39 -0.56 -21.74
CA PHE A 4 8.58 -0.87 -20.56
C PHE A 4 9.05 -2.21 -19.97
N ASP A 5 9.74 -2.16 -18.83
CA ASP A 5 10.11 -3.35 -18.07
C ASP A 5 9.08 -3.53 -16.96
N LEU A 6 8.02 -4.28 -17.28
CA LEU A 6 6.88 -4.52 -16.41
C LEU A 6 7.26 -5.02 -15.01
N LYS A 7 8.38 -5.75 -14.88
CA LYS A 7 8.82 -6.26 -13.56
C LYS A 7 9.42 -5.13 -12.72
N LYS A 8 10.32 -4.34 -13.28
CA LYS A 8 10.96 -3.22 -12.57
C LYS A 8 9.95 -2.13 -12.19
N ASP A 9 9.01 -1.85 -13.09
CA ASP A 9 7.98 -0.86 -12.83
C ASP A 9 7.05 -1.33 -11.69
N PHE A 10 6.72 -2.63 -11.64
CA PHE A 10 5.89 -3.20 -10.57
C PHE A 10 6.59 -3.15 -9.19
N GLU A 11 7.88 -3.50 -9.13
CA GLU A 11 8.66 -3.40 -7.88
C GLU A 11 8.75 -1.95 -7.38
N LYS A 12 8.95 -1.00 -8.29
CA LYS A 12 9.03 0.42 -7.99
C LYS A 12 7.71 0.97 -7.44
N GLU A 13 6.59 0.62 -8.06
CA GLU A 13 5.25 1.02 -7.59
C GLU A 13 4.88 0.38 -6.25
N THR A 14 5.22 -0.90 -6.04
CA THR A 14 5.01 -1.59 -4.76
C THR A 14 5.80 -0.90 -3.64
N THR A 15 7.04 -0.50 -3.91
CA THR A 15 7.90 0.21 -2.94
C THR A 15 7.30 1.55 -2.54
N LYS A 16 6.80 2.35 -3.49
CA LYS A 16 6.16 3.64 -3.19
C LYS A 16 4.90 3.50 -2.35
N MET A 17 4.09 2.47 -2.60
CA MET A 17 2.91 2.18 -1.79
C MET A 17 3.29 1.77 -0.37
N LEU A 18 4.32 0.93 -0.20
CA LEU A 18 4.87 0.58 1.11
C LEU A 18 5.41 1.81 1.85
N ASP A 19 6.08 2.73 1.16
CA ASP A 19 6.59 3.97 1.77
C ASP A 19 5.45 4.89 2.23
N ALA A 20 4.37 4.99 1.45
CA ALA A 20 3.24 5.86 1.76
C ALA A 20 2.34 5.30 2.87
N PHE A 21 2.01 4.01 2.78
CA PHE A 21 0.99 3.35 3.60
C PHE A 21 1.54 2.31 4.57
N GLY A 22 2.84 1.99 4.59
CA GLY A 22 3.43 1.02 5.52
C GLY A 22 3.58 1.56 6.94
N GLU A 23 4.78 1.43 7.53
CA GLU A 23 5.00 1.83 8.94
C GLU A 23 4.74 3.33 9.20
N GLY A 24 4.88 4.17 8.16
CA GLY A 24 4.63 5.61 8.20
C GLY A 24 3.19 6.03 7.89
N ALA A 25 2.21 5.12 7.89
CA ALA A 25 0.84 5.42 7.45
C ALA A 25 0.15 6.52 8.26
N LEU A 26 0.47 6.68 9.55
CA LEU A 26 -0.08 7.75 10.37
C LEU A 26 0.70 9.07 10.28
N ASP A 27 1.82 9.10 9.56
CA ASP A 27 2.63 10.30 9.40
C ASP A 27 2.03 11.22 8.32
N ARG A 28 1.56 12.39 8.73
CA ARG A 28 1.02 13.42 7.82
C ARG A 28 2.09 14.39 7.30
N ARG A 29 3.34 14.26 7.73
CA ARG A 29 4.42 15.16 7.33
C ARG A 29 4.84 14.89 5.90
N VAL A 30 4.88 15.95 5.11
CA VAL A 30 5.36 15.97 3.74
C VAL A 30 6.57 16.88 3.69
N ASN A 31 7.62 16.45 3.00
CA ASN A 31 8.80 17.27 2.74
C ASN A 31 9.08 17.36 1.23
N THR A 32 10.10 18.12 0.85
CA THR A 32 10.49 18.34 -0.56
C THR A 32 10.89 17.06 -1.29
N LYS A 33 11.29 16.01 -0.56
CA LYS A 33 11.63 14.68 -1.09
C LYS A 33 10.45 13.71 -1.13
N SER A 34 9.30 14.05 -0.52
CA SER A 34 8.13 13.19 -0.54
C SER A 34 7.59 13.04 -1.97
N GLY A 35 7.45 11.79 -2.42
CA GLY A 35 6.82 11.42 -3.68
C GLY A 35 5.31 11.76 -3.70
N PRO A 36 4.69 11.74 -4.89
CA PRO A 36 3.27 12.06 -5.05
C PRO A 36 2.36 11.15 -4.23
N GLU A 37 2.70 9.87 -4.08
CA GLU A 37 1.93 8.87 -3.33
C GLU A 37 1.86 9.24 -1.85
N LYS A 38 3.00 9.62 -1.24
CA LYS A 38 3.04 10.08 0.17
C LYS A 38 2.26 11.38 0.38
N ARG A 39 2.31 12.31 -0.58
CA ARG A 39 1.55 13.58 -0.52
C ARG A 39 0.05 13.31 -0.53
N LEU A 40 -0.40 12.44 -1.42
CA LEU A 40 -1.81 12.05 -1.52
C LEU A 40 -2.25 11.35 -0.24
N GLN A 41 -1.45 10.41 0.26
CA GLN A 41 -1.72 9.70 1.51
C GLN A 41 -1.87 10.65 2.70
N ALA A 42 -0.96 11.62 2.85
CA ALA A 42 -0.99 12.60 3.95
C ALA A 42 -2.20 13.54 3.88
N GLN A 43 -2.57 13.97 2.67
CA GLN A 43 -3.77 14.78 2.44
C GLN A 43 -5.03 14.00 2.81
N MET A 44 -5.16 12.78 2.27
CA MET A 44 -6.30 11.91 2.54
C MET A 44 -6.45 11.59 4.03
N LEU A 45 -5.35 11.27 4.73
CA LEU A 45 -5.40 11.06 6.19
C LEU A 45 -5.84 12.34 6.93
N SER A 46 -5.38 13.51 6.50
CA SER A 46 -5.78 14.79 7.11
C SER A 46 -7.29 15.04 6.96
N GLU A 47 -7.84 14.73 5.78
CA GLU A 47 -9.28 14.83 5.52
C GLU A 47 -10.08 13.81 6.35
N MET A 48 -9.64 12.55 6.40
CA MET A 48 -10.28 11.51 7.22
C MET A 48 -10.29 11.89 8.70
N MET A 49 -9.19 12.42 9.23
CA MET A 49 -9.12 12.86 10.64
C MET A 49 -10.05 14.04 10.94
N ALA A 50 -10.28 14.93 9.97
CA ALA A 50 -11.20 16.06 10.12
C ALA A 50 -12.68 15.60 10.17
N VAL A 51 -13.01 14.48 9.52
CA VAL A 51 -14.33 13.85 9.59
C VAL A 51 -14.48 13.04 10.87
N ASP A 52 -13.56 12.10 11.10
CA ASP A 52 -13.56 11.26 12.29
C ASP A 52 -12.16 10.71 12.61
N GLN A 53 -11.55 11.26 13.64
CA GLN A 53 -10.19 10.89 14.04
C GLN A 53 -10.05 9.41 14.43
N ALA A 54 -10.99 8.84 15.19
CA ALA A 54 -10.86 7.48 15.71
C ALA A 54 -11.00 6.45 14.59
N ARG A 55 -11.98 6.65 13.69
CA ARG A 55 -12.15 5.79 12.53
C ARG A 55 -11.00 5.99 11.52
N ALA A 56 -10.50 7.22 11.34
CA ALA A 56 -9.37 7.47 10.45
C ALA A 56 -8.10 6.71 10.87
N ILE A 57 -7.76 6.73 12.16
CA ILE A 57 -6.60 5.99 12.69
C ILE A 57 -6.79 4.48 12.49
N THR A 58 -7.99 3.97 12.74
CA THR A 58 -8.31 2.55 12.60
C THR A 58 -8.16 2.10 11.14
N SER A 59 -8.78 2.83 10.22
CA SER A 59 -8.69 2.55 8.78
C SER A 59 -7.26 2.61 8.27
N MET A 60 -6.48 3.62 8.68
CA MET A 60 -5.10 3.78 8.22
C MET A 60 -4.17 2.68 8.73
N LYS A 61 -4.41 2.17 9.96
CA LYS A 61 -3.70 0.98 10.47
C LYS A 61 -4.07 -0.28 9.69
N ALA A 62 -5.35 -0.44 9.35
CA ALA A 62 -5.80 -1.57 8.52
C ALA A 62 -5.15 -1.54 7.13
N TRP A 63 -5.08 -0.36 6.50
CA TRP A 63 -4.39 -0.18 5.23
C TRP A 63 -2.88 -0.43 5.34
N ALA A 64 -2.25 -0.06 6.44
CA ALA A 64 -0.84 -0.37 6.63
C ALA A 64 -0.58 -1.88 6.66
N LYS A 65 -1.40 -2.61 7.41
CA LYS A 65 -1.33 -4.07 7.44
C LYS A 65 -1.64 -4.67 6.06
N PHE A 66 -2.64 -4.14 5.35
CA PHE A 66 -2.99 -4.56 3.99
C PHE A 66 -1.81 -4.47 3.05
N VAL A 67 -1.22 -3.28 2.92
CA VAL A 67 -0.16 -3.03 1.94
C VAL A 67 1.08 -3.88 2.25
N GLN A 68 1.40 -4.07 3.54
CA GLN A 68 2.48 -4.97 3.96
C GLN A 68 2.22 -6.43 3.57
N LEU A 69 1.01 -6.93 3.75
CA LEU A 69 0.69 -8.32 3.39
C LEU A 69 0.59 -8.48 1.87
N ALA A 70 -0.07 -7.56 1.19
CA ALA A 70 -0.29 -7.56 -0.25
C ALA A 70 1.00 -7.37 -1.05
N SER A 71 2.03 -6.68 -0.52
CA SER A 71 3.31 -6.54 -1.23
C SER A 71 4.03 -7.87 -1.47
N HIS A 72 3.66 -8.93 -0.73
CA HIS A 72 4.28 -10.25 -0.82
C HIS A 72 3.44 -11.27 -1.60
N THR A 73 2.18 -10.98 -1.93
CA THR A 73 1.24 -11.95 -2.53
C THR A 73 1.62 -12.36 -3.96
N ARG A 74 2.57 -11.68 -4.60
CA ARG A 74 3.01 -11.94 -5.99
C ARG A 74 4.52 -12.10 -6.14
N SER A 75 5.22 -12.41 -5.05
CA SER A 75 6.69 -12.55 -5.09
C SER A 75 7.16 -13.78 -5.87
N LEU A 76 6.33 -14.82 -5.98
CA LEU A 76 6.60 -16.05 -6.73
C LEU A 76 5.34 -16.51 -7.47
N PRO A 77 5.48 -17.25 -8.59
CA PRO A 77 4.35 -17.94 -9.23
C PRO A 77 3.70 -18.95 -8.28
N PHE A 78 2.41 -19.18 -8.46
CA PHE A 78 1.65 -20.24 -7.79
C PHE A 78 1.56 -21.45 -8.70
N GLU A 79 1.77 -22.65 -8.16
CA GLU A 79 1.69 -23.90 -8.93
C GLU A 79 0.36 -24.62 -8.69
N THR A 80 -0.36 -24.28 -7.62
CA THR A 80 -1.65 -24.87 -7.26
C THR A 80 -2.69 -23.84 -6.83
N LEU A 81 -3.97 -24.22 -6.89
CA LEU A 81 -5.07 -23.36 -6.45
C LEU A 81 -5.04 -23.19 -4.92
N GLU A 82 -4.64 -24.24 -4.20
CA GLU A 82 -4.49 -24.27 -2.76
C GLU A 82 -3.45 -23.24 -2.27
N GLU A 83 -2.38 -23.00 -3.05
CA GLU A 83 -1.40 -21.94 -2.78
C GLU A 83 -1.92 -20.56 -3.19
N TYR A 84 -2.62 -20.46 -4.32
CA TYR A 84 -3.12 -19.19 -4.87
C TYR A 84 -4.22 -18.55 -4.01
N VAL A 85 -5.22 -19.34 -3.59
CA VAL A 85 -6.44 -18.82 -2.96
C VAL A 85 -6.14 -18.01 -1.68
N PRO A 86 -5.34 -18.50 -0.71
CA PRO A 86 -5.01 -17.72 0.49
C PRO A 86 -4.30 -16.41 0.17
N SER A 87 -3.38 -16.42 -0.81
CA SER A 87 -2.69 -15.22 -1.24
C SER A 87 -3.64 -14.24 -1.93
N ARG A 88 -4.57 -14.74 -2.75
CA ARG A 88 -5.53 -13.91 -3.47
C ARG A 88 -6.57 -13.27 -2.54
N VAL A 89 -6.97 -13.95 -1.48
CA VAL A 89 -7.84 -13.40 -0.43
C VAL A 89 -7.24 -12.13 0.17
N ILE A 90 -5.94 -12.18 0.52
CA ILE A 90 -5.20 -11.01 0.99
C ILE A 90 -5.13 -9.94 -0.11
N ASP A 91 -4.71 -10.30 -1.33
CA ASP A 91 -4.57 -9.37 -2.46
C ASP A 91 -5.91 -8.73 -2.88
N ALA A 92 -7.05 -9.34 -2.53
CA ALA A 92 -8.39 -8.81 -2.75
C ALA A 92 -8.83 -7.81 -1.67
N GLY A 93 -8.10 -7.69 -0.56
CA GLY A 93 -8.41 -6.77 0.53
C GLY A 93 -9.27 -7.34 1.64
N GLU A 94 -9.34 -8.67 1.77
CA GLU A 94 -9.97 -9.30 2.94
C GLU A 94 -9.01 -9.25 4.13
N LEU A 95 -9.39 -8.52 5.19
CA LEU A 95 -8.62 -8.30 6.41
C LEU A 95 -9.48 -8.26 7.67
#